data_AF-G5E1C8-F1
#
_entry.id   AF-G5E1C8-F1
#
_cell.length_a   1.000
_cell.length_b   1.000
_cell.length_c   1.000
_cell.angle_alpha   90.00
_cell.angle_beta   90.00
_cell.angle_gamma   90.00
#
_symmetry.space_group_name_H-M   'P 1'
#
loop_
_entity.id
_entity.type
_entity.pdbx_description
1 polymer ?
#
loop_
_entity_poly.entity_id
_entity_poly.type
_entity_poly.pdbx_seq_one_letter_code
_entity_poly.pdbx_strand_id
1 'polypeptide(L)'
;SRNAIRAADYMGTTLQLLAEKLKPFHHRPFNITDLLTEQMDTISKLTGCAYQHLPRACQESPYRTITGQCNNRNPILGASNTGFTRLLPAQYEDGLSLPRGWTENLPINGFSCARELPCFPLKIPPNDPRIQNRSDCIPLFRSSPGETLYQEARKIVGGILQKITYKDWLPLLLGSETQRVLPAYRGYNENVDPRVSNVFTVVFRMGHTLIQPFIYRLADGVVREGGIDPLLRGLMANRAKLNRQNQLVVDELRERLFVLFKRIGLDLTAINMQRGREHGLPGYSAWRRFCG
;
A
#
# COMPACT_ATOMS: atom_id res chain seq x y z
N SER A 1 -0.49 -14.92 1.31
CA SER A 1 -0.79 -16.32 0.96
C SER A 1 0.23 -16.79 -0.07
N ARG A 2 0.88 -17.96 0.12
CA ARG A 2 1.88 -18.51 -0.82
C ARG A 2 1.33 -18.72 -2.23
N ASN A 3 0.04 -19.01 -2.35
CA ASN A 3 -0.63 -19.23 -3.64
C ASN A 3 -0.76 -17.93 -4.45
N ALA A 4 -0.99 -16.79 -3.78
CA ALA A 4 -1.07 -15.49 -4.46
C ALA A 4 0.30 -15.03 -4.99
N ILE A 5 1.38 -15.31 -4.25
CA ILE A 5 2.76 -15.04 -4.70
C ILE A 5 3.08 -15.89 -5.92
N ARG A 6 2.81 -17.20 -5.84
CA ARG A 6 3.02 -18.13 -6.95
C ARG A 6 2.20 -17.75 -8.20
N ALA A 7 0.95 -17.34 -8.01
CA ALA A 7 0.11 -16.85 -9.10
C ALA A 7 0.69 -15.59 -9.76
N ALA A 8 1.18 -14.64 -8.95
CA ALA A 8 1.85 -13.45 -9.45
C ALA A 8 3.15 -13.79 -10.21
N ASP A 9 3.93 -14.78 -9.74
CA ASP A 9 5.13 -15.27 -10.43
C ASP A 9 4.77 -15.92 -11.78
N TYR A 10 3.70 -16.73 -11.82
CA TYR A 10 3.20 -17.32 -13.06
C TYR A 10 2.70 -16.27 -14.05
N MET A 11 2.00 -15.24 -13.55
CA MET A 11 1.57 -14.09 -14.35
C MET A 11 2.75 -13.33 -14.94
N GLY A 12 3.75 -13.01 -14.12
CA GLY A 12 4.98 -12.34 -14.56
C GLY A 12 5.72 -13.14 -15.63
N THR A 13 5.93 -14.45 -15.38
CA THR A 13 6.62 -15.34 -16.32
C THR A 13 5.85 -15.48 -17.64
N THR A 14 4.52 -15.58 -17.59
CA THR A 14 3.68 -15.71 -18.78
C THR A 14 3.72 -14.44 -19.63
N LEU A 15 3.62 -13.26 -19.01
CA LEU A 15 3.71 -11.99 -19.73
C LEU A 15 5.10 -11.79 -20.36
N GLN A 16 6.17 -12.20 -19.67
CA GLN A 16 7.54 -12.16 -20.21
C GLN A 16 7.69 -13.06 -21.44
N LEU A 17 7.25 -14.32 -21.36
CA LEU A 17 7.30 -15.25 -22.49
C LEU A 17 6.47 -14.77 -23.69
N LEU A 18 5.31 -14.16 -23.43
CA LEU A 18 4.48 -13.57 -24.49
C LEU A 18 5.17 -12.35 -25.12
N ALA A 19 5.79 -11.48 -24.33
CA ALA A 19 6.57 -10.36 -24.84
C ALA A 19 7.74 -10.82 -25.71
N GLU A 20 8.47 -11.85 -25.30
CA GLU A 20 9.56 -12.44 -26.10
C GLU A 20 9.05 -13.03 -27.42
N LYS A 21 7.92 -13.73 -27.41
CA LYS A 21 7.30 -14.29 -28.63
C LYS A 21 6.75 -13.24 -29.58
N LEU A 22 6.28 -12.10 -29.07
CA LEU A 22 5.72 -11.01 -29.87
C LEU A 22 6.78 -10.02 -30.37
N LYS A 23 7.98 -10.02 -29.76
CA LYS A 23 9.11 -9.17 -30.14
C LYS A 23 9.47 -9.20 -31.63
N PRO A 24 9.46 -10.35 -32.34
CA PRO A 24 9.74 -10.38 -33.77
C PRO A 24 8.68 -9.67 -34.63
N PHE A 25 7.44 -9.56 -34.14
CA PHE A 25 6.30 -9.00 -34.88
C PHE A 25 6.10 -7.50 -34.63
N HIS A 26 6.81 -6.92 -33.67
CA HIS A 26 6.73 -5.50 -33.33
C HIS A 26 8.12 -4.85 -33.38
N HIS A 27 8.39 -4.11 -34.46
CA HIS A 27 9.67 -3.41 -34.68
C HIS A 27 9.87 -2.16 -33.80
N ARG A 28 8.83 -1.72 -33.07
CA ARG A 28 8.91 -0.60 -32.12
C ARG A 28 8.79 -1.13 -30.68
N PRO A 29 9.37 -0.44 -29.68
CA PRO A 29 9.12 -0.76 -28.28
C PRO A 29 7.62 -0.76 -28.01
N PHE A 30 7.14 -1.82 -27.39
CA PHE A 30 5.73 -1.99 -27.06
C PHE A 30 5.59 -2.41 -25.60
N ASN A 31 4.45 -2.08 -25.01
CA ASN A 31 4.05 -2.57 -23.70
C ASN A 31 3.11 -3.75 -23.90
N ILE A 32 3.53 -4.92 -23.42
CA ILE A 32 2.77 -6.17 -23.57
C ILE A 32 1.40 -6.10 -22.90
N THR A 33 1.26 -5.33 -21.82
CA THR A 33 -0.03 -5.18 -21.12
C THR A 33 -1.04 -4.36 -21.91
N ASP A 34 -0.59 -3.40 -22.72
CA ASP A 34 -1.46 -2.60 -23.59
C ASP A 34 -1.95 -3.43 -24.79
N LEU A 35 -1.08 -4.30 -25.32
CA LEU A 35 -1.40 -5.24 -26.41
C LEU A 35 -2.36 -6.35 -26.01
N LEU A 36 -2.28 -6.83 -24.77
CA LEU A 36 -3.05 -7.97 -24.27
C LEU A 36 -4.32 -7.55 -23.51
N THR A 37 -4.81 -6.33 -23.70
CA THR A 37 -5.93 -5.77 -22.93
C THR A 37 -7.15 -6.71 -22.90
N GLU A 38 -7.49 -7.33 -24.04
CA GLU A 38 -8.62 -8.28 -24.14
C GLU A 38 -8.30 -9.67 -23.57
N GLN A 39 -7.07 -10.16 -23.77
CA GLN A 39 -6.65 -11.49 -23.31
C GLN A 39 -6.28 -11.53 -21.82
N MET A 40 -6.17 -10.37 -21.17
CA MET A 40 -5.70 -10.24 -19.79
C MET A 40 -6.56 -11.01 -18.78
N ASP A 41 -7.87 -11.09 -19.01
CA ASP A 41 -8.79 -11.87 -18.15
C ASP A 41 -8.50 -13.37 -18.23
N THR A 42 -8.28 -13.89 -19.44
CA THR A 42 -7.93 -15.31 -19.66
C THR A 42 -6.58 -15.65 -19.05
N ILE A 43 -5.58 -14.79 -19.25
CA ILE A 43 -4.23 -14.99 -18.69
C ILE A 43 -4.29 -14.94 -17.16
N SER A 44 -5.05 -14.00 -16.59
CA SER A 44 -5.27 -13.92 -15.14
C SER A 44 -5.91 -15.20 -14.60
N LYS A 45 -6.92 -15.76 -15.28
CA LYS A 45 -7.55 -17.04 -14.91
C LYS A 45 -6.57 -18.21 -14.94
N LEU A 46 -5.79 -18.34 -16.00
CA LEU A 46 -4.84 -19.44 -16.17
C LEU A 46 -3.67 -19.39 -15.19
N THR A 47 -3.20 -18.19 -14.84
CA THR A 47 -2.08 -17.99 -13.91
C THR A 47 -2.51 -18.11 -12.45
N GLY A 48 -3.82 -18.18 -12.17
CA GLY A 48 -4.37 -18.16 -10.82
C GLY A 48 -4.39 -16.77 -10.18
N CYS A 49 -4.08 -15.72 -10.94
CA CYS A 49 -4.28 -14.33 -10.53
C CYS A 49 -5.76 -13.92 -10.57
N ALA A 50 -6.59 -14.66 -11.30
CA ALA A 50 -8.03 -14.47 -11.23
C ALA A 50 -8.48 -14.78 -9.81
N TYR A 51 -9.31 -13.90 -9.28
CA TYR A 51 -9.87 -14.00 -7.95
C TYR A 51 -10.77 -15.25 -7.86
N GLN A 52 -10.18 -16.42 -7.54
CA GLN A 52 -10.90 -17.67 -7.28
C GLN A 52 -11.88 -17.56 -6.09
N HIS A 53 -11.90 -16.42 -5.40
CA HIS A 53 -12.79 -16.06 -4.29
C HIS A 53 -13.74 -14.88 -4.60
N LEU A 54 -14.01 -14.59 -5.88
CA LEU A 54 -15.07 -13.64 -6.24
C LEU A 54 -16.39 -14.11 -5.60
N PRO A 55 -17.10 -13.26 -4.83
CA PRO A 55 -18.45 -13.58 -4.39
C PRO A 55 -19.30 -13.81 -5.63
N ARG A 56 -19.85 -15.02 -5.81
CA ARG A 56 -20.79 -15.32 -6.91
C ARG A 56 -22.03 -14.43 -6.84
N ALA A 57 -22.41 -14.00 -5.63
CA ALA A 57 -23.43 -13.00 -5.34
C ALA A 57 -23.06 -12.26 -4.04
N CYS A 58 -23.26 -10.94 -4.01
CA CYS A 58 -23.14 -10.18 -2.77
C CYS A 58 -24.34 -10.47 -1.87
N GLN A 59 -24.09 -10.85 -0.63
CA GLN A 59 -25.16 -10.94 0.38
C GLN A 59 -25.51 -9.53 0.86
N GLU A 60 -26.80 -9.23 0.90
CA GLU A 60 -27.27 -7.99 1.51
C GLU A 60 -26.96 -8.01 3.00
N SER A 61 -26.28 -6.95 3.46
CA SER A 61 -25.91 -6.78 4.86
C SER A 61 -25.95 -5.28 5.20
N PRO A 62 -26.45 -4.90 6.38
CA PRO A 62 -26.39 -3.51 6.84
C PRO A 62 -24.96 -3.06 7.21
N TYR A 63 -24.00 -3.99 7.23
CA TYR A 63 -22.62 -3.74 7.64
C TYR A 63 -21.63 -3.96 6.50
N ARG A 64 -20.57 -3.14 6.48
CA ARG A 64 -19.45 -3.31 5.54
C ARG A 64 -18.72 -4.62 5.85
N THR A 65 -18.32 -5.35 4.82
CA THR A 65 -17.43 -6.51 4.99
C THR A 65 -16.06 -6.08 5.54
N ILE A 66 -15.33 -7.00 6.18
CA ILE A 66 -13.96 -6.71 6.69
C ILE A 66 -12.99 -6.44 5.54
N THR A 67 -13.15 -7.15 4.43
CA THR A 67 -12.31 -7.02 3.24
C THR A 67 -12.67 -5.81 2.38
N GLY A 68 -13.83 -5.18 2.58
CA GLY A 68 -14.34 -4.10 1.71
C GLY A 68 -15.03 -4.61 0.44
N GLN A 69 -15.13 -5.93 0.24
CA GLN A 69 -15.91 -6.53 -0.84
C GLN A 69 -17.38 -6.14 -0.74
N CYS A 70 -18.06 -6.09 -1.90
CA CYS A 70 -19.48 -5.77 -2.04
C CYS A 70 -19.89 -4.35 -1.59
N ASN A 71 -18.93 -3.41 -1.53
CA ASN A 71 -19.23 -1.98 -1.34
C ASN A 71 -19.71 -1.32 -2.65
N ASN A 72 -19.38 -1.93 -3.78
CA ASN A 72 -19.72 -1.47 -5.12
C ASN A 72 -20.41 -2.59 -5.89
N ARG A 73 -21.22 -2.23 -6.90
CA ARG A 73 -21.83 -3.18 -7.84
C ARG A 73 -20.81 -4.14 -8.44
N ASN A 74 -19.59 -3.65 -8.71
CA ASN A 74 -18.42 -4.49 -8.92
C ASN A 74 -17.83 -4.89 -7.55
N PRO A 75 -17.98 -6.17 -7.12
CA PRO A 75 -17.72 -6.56 -5.73
C PRO A 75 -16.28 -6.42 -5.25
N ILE A 76 -15.31 -6.29 -6.17
CA ILE A 76 -13.87 -6.22 -5.85
C ILE A 76 -13.34 -4.79 -5.79
N LEU A 77 -14.09 -3.78 -6.22
CA LEU A 77 -13.63 -2.40 -6.18
C LEU A 77 -13.47 -1.91 -4.74
N GLY A 78 -12.22 -1.59 -4.37
CA GLY A 78 -11.84 -1.15 -3.02
C GLY A 78 -11.62 -2.29 -2.03
N ALA A 79 -11.68 -3.55 -2.46
CA ALA A 79 -11.43 -4.69 -1.59
C ALA A 79 -9.92 -4.86 -1.26
N SER A 80 -9.62 -5.36 -0.07
CA SER A 80 -8.24 -5.63 0.37
C SER A 80 -7.61 -6.79 -0.42
N ASN A 81 -6.28 -6.80 -0.50
CA ASN A 81 -5.50 -7.74 -1.30
C ASN A 81 -5.84 -7.71 -2.81
N THR A 82 -6.33 -6.58 -3.31
CA THR A 82 -6.47 -6.29 -4.75
C THR A 82 -5.37 -5.32 -5.20
N GLY A 83 -5.04 -5.35 -6.49
CA GLY A 83 -4.03 -4.45 -7.05
C GLY A 83 -4.45 -2.98 -7.01
N PHE A 84 -3.48 -2.08 -6.79
CA PHE A 84 -3.72 -0.64 -6.86
C PHE A 84 -4.16 -0.21 -8.27
N THR A 85 -5.05 0.79 -8.34
CA THR A 85 -5.38 1.42 -9.62
C THR A 85 -4.20 2.25 -10.12
N ARG A 86 -3.96 2.27 -11.43
CA ARG A 86 -2.89 3.07 -12.04
C ARG A 86 -3.51 4.23 -12.80
N LEU A 87 -3.21 5.46 -12.36
CA LEU A 87 -3.68 6.68 -13.03
C LEU A 87 -2.87 7.01 -14.29
N LEU A 88 -1.63 6.53 -14.35
CA LEU A 88 -0.75 6.60 -15.52
C LEU A 88 -0.15 5.20 -15.78
N PRO A 89 0.18 4.86 -17.03
CA PRO A 89 0.86 3.61 -17.36
C PRO A 89 2.13 3.42 -16.53
N ALA A 90 2.41 2.17 -16.16
CA ALA A 90 3.62 1.83 -15.44
C ALA A 90 4.86 2.05 -16.32
N GLN A 91 5.96 2.50 -15.73
CA GLN A 91 7.24 2.65 -16.41
C GLN A 91 8.30 1.77 -15.73
N TYR A 92 8.46 0.57 -16.28
CA TYR A 92 9.51 -0.39 -15.92
C TYR A 92 10.65 -0.36 -16.93
N GLU A 93 11.84 -0.79 -16.53
CA GLU A 93 13.05 -0.85 -17.37
C GLU A 93 12.86 -1.74 -18.61
N ASP A 94 12.21 -2.88 -18.40
CA ASP A 94 11.85 -3.88 -19.39
C ASP A 94 10.43 -3.68 -19.95
N GLY A 95 9.74 -2.61 -19.53
CA GLY A 95 8.34 -2.37 -19.87
C GLY A 95 7.33 -3.31 -19.18
N LEU A 96 7.78 -4.17 -18.25
CA LEU A 96 6.93 -5.18 -17.62
C LEU A 96 7.01 -5.18 -16.09
N SER A 97 8.21 -5.37 -15.51
CA SER A 97 8.34 -5.65 -14.08
C SER A 97 9.67 -5.22 -13.45
N LEU A 98 10.74 -5.08 -14.26
CA LEU A 98 12.04 -4.69 -13.73
C LEU A 98 12.03 -3.21 -13.37
N PRO A 99 12.35 -2.84 -12.12
CA PRO A 99 12.46 -1.43 -11.77
C PRO A 99 13.57 -0.79 -12.59
N ARG A 100 13.41 0.49 -12.94
CA ARG A 100 14.49 1.27 -13.57
C ARG A 100 15.73 1.29 -12.67
N GLY A 101 16.87 0.92 -13.24
CA GLY A 101 18.15 0.77 -12.54
C GLY A 101 18.44 -0.66 -12.07
N TRP A 102 17.86 -1.69 -12.73
CA TRP A 102 18.05 -3.09 -12.38
C TRP A 102 19.19 -3.76 -13.18
N THR A 103 19.38 -3.39 -14.45
CA THR A 103 20.36 -3.99 -15.36
C THR A 103 21.73 -3.27 -15.31
N GLU A 104 22.80 -4.04 -15.05
CA GLU A 104 24.18 -3.56 -14.82
C GLU A 104 24.82 -2.73 -15.95
N ASN A 105 24.47 -2.99 -17.21
CA ASN A 105 25.19 -2.47 -18.38
C ASN A 105 24.39 -1.45 -19.23
N LEU A 106 23.38 -0.80 -18.64
CA LEU A 106 22.75 0.41 -19.19
C LEU A 106 23.07 1.60 -18.27
N PRO A 107 23.94 2.56 -18.65
CA PRO A 107 24.45 3.54 -17.71
C PRO A 107 23.46 4.68 -17.39
N ILE A 108 23.05 4.79 -16.13
CA ILE A 108 22.88 6.07 -15.42
C ILE A 108 23.71 5.97 -14.14
N ASN A 109 24.94 6.47 -14.18
CA ASN A 109 25.90 6.53 -13.07
C ASN A 109 26.13 5.22 -12.28
N GLY A 110 26.12 4.08 -12.97
CA GLY A 110 27.23 3.11 -12.86
C GLY A 110 27.34 2.17 -11.66
N PHE A 111 26.29 1.73 -10.95
CA PHE A 111 26.39 0.60 -10.01
C PHE A 111 25.09 -0.22 -9.83
N SER A 112 25.23 -1.51 -9.47
CA SER A 112 24.19 -2.53 -9.23
C SER A 112 24.40 -3.32 -7.92
N CYS A 113 23.35 -3.98 -7.41
CA CYS A 113 23.28 -5.43 -7.11
C CYS A 113 21.97 -5.88 -6.43
N ALA A 114 21.82 -7.20 -6.35
CA ALA A 114 20.64 -8.07 -6.33
C ALA A 114 19.72 -8.17 -5.06
N ARG A 115 18.61 -8.88 -5.31
CA ARG A 115 17.48 -9.39 -4.49
C ARG A 115 17.80 -9.82 -3.05
N GLU A 116 16.89 -9.52 -2.10
CA GLU A 116 16.32 -10.52 -1.17
C GLU A 116 15.06 -10.03 -0.37
N LEU A 117 14.14 -10.97 -0.14
CA LEU A 117 12.91 -10.95 0.71
C LEU A 117 13.28 -11.25 2.19
N PRO A 118 12.47 -10.95 3.24
CA PRO A 118 11.19 -11.65 3.44
C PRO A 118 10.08 -10.97 4.29
N CYS A 119 8.86 -11.48 4.10
CA CYS A 119 7.77 -11.44 5.07
C CYS A 119 7.99 -12.46 6.21
N PHE A 120 7.57 -12.10 7.42
CA PHE A 120 7.55 -12.95 8.62
C PHE A 120 6.35 -13.93 8.63
N PRO A 121 6.60 -15.21 8.98
CA PRO A 121 5.65 -16.01 9.75
C PRO A 121 6.25 -16.48 11.10
N LEU A 122 5.47 -16.36 12.17
CA LEU A 122 5.79 -16.82 13.53
C LEU A 122 5.92 -18.35 13.59
N LYS A 123 6.99 -18.85 14.22
CA LYS A 123 7.20 -20.26 14.53
C LYS A 123 6.87 -20.53 16.00
N ILE A 124 6.24 -21.68 16.28
CA ILE A 124 6.06 -22.22 17.64
C ILE A 124 7.41 -22.80 18.10
N PRO A 125 7.89 -22.51 19.33
CA PRO A 125 9.13 -23.08 19.83
C PRO A 125 9.06 -24.62 19.94
N PRO A 126 10.17 -25.35 19.73
CA PRO A 126 10.16 -26.81 19.72
C PRO A 126 9.79 -27.47 21.06
N ASN A 127 9.71 -26.70 22.16
CA ASN A 127 9.41 -27.17 23.51
C ASN A 127 8.26 -26.40 24.19
N ASP A 128 7.25 -25.91 23.46
CA ASP A 128 6.05 -25.35 24.12
C ASP A 128 5.27 -26.47 24.81
N PRO A 129 5.18 -26.52 26.16
CA PRO A 129 4.61 -27.64 26.89
C PRO A 129 3.09 -27.76 26.75
N ARG A 130 2.43 -26.83 26.04
CA ARG A 130 0.97 -26.73 25.92
C ARG A 130 0.37 -27.44 24.70
N ILE A 131 1.17 -27.85 23.71
CA ILE A 131 0.68 -28.43 22.44
C ILE A 131 1.30 -29.81 22.22
N GLN A 132 0.53 -30.86 22.47
CA GLN A 132 1.01 -32.25 22.44
C GLN A 132 0.60 -33.01 21.16
N ASN A 133 -0.25 -32.43 20.29
CA ASN A 133 -0.69 -33.04 19.03
C ASN A 133 -0.47 -32.07 17.85
N ARG A 134 0.30 -32.49 16.83
CA ARG A 134 0.89 -31.59 15.79
C ARG A 134 0.13 -31.54 14.46
N SER A 135 -1.10 -32.05 14.41
CA SER A 135 -1.95 -32.02 13.20
C SER A 135 -3.02 -30.92 13.20
N ASP A 136 -3.05 -30.02 14.19
CA ASP A 136 -4.06 -28.95 14.28
C ASP A 136 -3.48 -27.53 14.15
N CYS A 137 -4.20 -26.69 13.41
CA CYS A 137 -3.97 -25.25 13.30
C CYS A 137 -4.55 -24.54 14.55
N ILE A 138 -4.04 -23.35 14.88
CA ILE A 138 -4.64 -22.50 15.91
C ILE A 138 -6.05 -22.09 15.42
N PRO A 139 -7.14 -22.51 16.10
CA PRO A 139 -8.48 -22.06 15.75
C PRO A 139 -8.65 -20.62 16.23
N LEU A 140 -9.05 -19.72 15.32
CA LEU A 140 -9.57 -18.42 15.69
C LEU A 140 -11.01 -18.63 16.17
N PHE A 141 -11.25 -18.48 17.48
CA PHE A 141 -12.60 -18.57 18.03
C PHE A 141 -13.50 -17.48 17.43
N ARG A 142 -14.69 -17.88 16.93
CA ARG A 142 -15.80 -16.94 16.72
C ARG A 142 -16.34 -16.53 18.08
N SER A 143 -16.39 -15.23 18.35
CA SER A 143 -17.22 -14.68 19.42
C SER A 143 -18.68 -14.60 18.94
N SER A 144 -19.59 -15.16 19.73
CA SER A 144 -21.04 -14.90 19.73
C SER A 144 -21.44 -14.74 21.21
N PRO A 145 -22.44 -13.93 21.62
CA PRO A 145 -23.41 -13.13 20.87
C PRO A 145 -23.17 -11.61 21.11
N GLY A 146 -22.39 -10.98 20.23
CA GLY A 146 -22.07 -9.54 20.29
C GLY A 146 -21.83 -8.93 18.91
N GLU A 147 -22.23 -9.64 17.85
CA GLU A 147 -21.96 -9.27 16.46
C GLU A 147 -22.52 -7.88 16.13
N THR A 148 -23.77 -7.61 16.51
CA THR A 148 -24.40 -6.30 16.33
C THR A 148 -23.63 -5.20 17.07
N LEU A 149 -23.22 -5.42 18.31
CA LEU A 149 -22.46 -4.43 19.10
C LEU A 149 -21.10 -4.14 18.47
N TYR A 150 -20.38 -5.18 18.05
CA TYR A 150 -19.12 -5.04 17.34
C TYR A 150 -19.29 -4.26 16.03
N GLN A 151 -20.28 -4.63 15.21
CA GLN A 151 -20.48 -4.00 13.91
C GLN A 151 -20.99 -2.55 14.02
N GLU A 152 -21.87 -2.24 14.98
CA GLU A 152 -22.31 -0.87 15.24
C GLU A 152 -21.15 -0.01 15.80
N ALA A 153 -20.37 -0.54 16.74
CA ALA A 153 -19.17 0.16 17.21
C ALA A 153 -18.17 0.42 16.07
N ARG A 154 -17.92 -0.59 15.22
CA ARG A 154 -17.06 -0.48 14.03
C ARG A 154 -17.58 0.56 13.04
N LYS A 155 -18.89 0.62 12.81
CA LYS A 155 -19.55 1.61 11.96
C LYS A 155 -19.37 3.02 12.50
N ILE A 156 -19.57 3.22 13.81
CA ILE A 156 -19.36 4.51 14.48
C ILE A 156 -17.91 4.96 14.39
N VAL A 157 -16.94 4.10 14.73
CA VAL A 157 -15.51 4.41 14.64
C VAL A 157 -15.11 4.76 13.21
N GLY A 158 -15.61 4.03 12.21
CA GLY A 158 -15.42 4.35 10.80
C GLY A 158 -15.95 5.75 10.44
N GLY A 159 -17.14 6.11 10.93
CA GLY A 159 -17.72 7.44 10.74
C GLY A 159 -16.93 8.56 11.42
N ILE A 160 -16.41 8.32 12.62
CA ILE A 160 -15.53 9.26 13.34
C ILE A 160 -14.26 9.51 12.53
N LEU A 161 -13.60 8.45 12.06
CA LEU A 161 -12.38 8.57 11.25
C LEU A 161 -12.64 9.33 9.93
N GLN A 162 -13.76 9.04 9.26
CA GLN A 162 -14.17 9.78 8.06
C GLN A 162 -14.40 11.26 8.35
N LYS A 163 -15.11 11.58 9.44
CA LYS A 163 -15.37 12.96 9.85
C LYS A 163 -14.08 13.71 10.13
N ILE A 164 -13.21 13.17 10.99
CA ILE A 164 -11.91 13.79 11.30
C ILE A 164 -11.09 14.01 10.03
N THR A 165 -11.05 13.01 9.15
CA THR A 165 -10.26 13.09 7.91
C THR A 165 -10.77 14.18 6.97
N TYR A 166 -12.06 14.17 6.64
CA TYR A 166 -12.63 15.06 5.61
C TYR A 166 -12.99 16.45 6.14
N LYS A 167 -13.38 16.56 7.41
CA LYS A 167 -13.78 17.83 8.02
C LYS A 167 -12.60 18.60 8.61
N ASP A 168 -11.67 17.90 9.26
CA ASP A 168 -10.67 18.56 10.09
C ASP A 168 -9.27 18.48 9.46
N TRP A 169 -8.87 17.31 8.94
CA TRP A 169 -7.48 17.10 8.49
C TRP A 169 -7.21 17.50 7.04
N LEU A 170 -8.02 17.04 6.08
CA LEU A 170 -7.82 17.34 4.65
C LEU A 170 -7.88 18.84 4.32
N PRO A 171 -8.75 19.66 4.95
CA PRO A 171 -8.73 21.09 4.73
C PRO A 171 -7.42 21.78 5.16
N LEU A 172 -6.82 21.34 6.27
CA LEU A 172 -5.51 21.83 6.73
C LEU A 172 -4.38 21.42 5.78
N LEU A 173 -4.50 20.25 5.15
CA LEU A 173 -3.53 19.73 4.19
C LEU A 173 -3.60 20.44 2.83
N LEU A 174 -4.81 20.59 2.29
CA LEU A 174 -5.05 21.08 0.93
C LEU A 174 -5.14 22.61 0.85
N GLY A 175 -5.44 23.29 1.96
CA GLY A 175 -5.52 24.73 2.03
C GLY A 175 -6.57 25.30 1.06
N SER A 176 -6.17 26.24 0.21
CA SER A 176 -7.06 26.88 -0.77
C SER A 176 -7.65 25.90 -1.80
N GLU A 177 -6.99 24.77 -2.03
CA GLU A 177 -7.40 23.78 -3.03
C GLU A 177 -8.55 22.88 -2.54
N THR A 178 -8.89 22.92 -1.25
CA THR A 178 -9.89 22.01 -0.66
C THR A 178 -11.22 22.05 -1.41
N GLN A 179 -11.77 23.23 -1.68
CA GLN A 179 -13.09 23.33 -2.33
C GLN A 179 -13.06 22.84 -3.78
N ARG A 180 -11.91 22.98 -4.46
CA ARG A 180 -11.73 22.52 -5.84
C ARG A 180 -11.58 21.00 -5.91
N VAL A 181 -10.82 20.41 -4.99
CA VAL A 181 -10.51 18.97 -4.98
C VAL A 181 -11.58 18.15 -4.27
N LEU A 182 -12.19 18.70 -3.21
CA LEU A 182 -13.19 18.06 -2.36
C LEU A 182 -14.46 18.94 -2.27
N PRO A 183 -15.25 19.00 -3.35
CA PRO A 183 -16.52 19.72 -3.33
C PRO A 183 -17.51 19.07 -2.35
N ALA A 184 -18.57 19.81 -2.00
CA ALA A 184 -19.63 19.31 -1.14
C ALA A 184 -20.18 17.97 -1.63
N TYR A 185 -20.25 16.99 -0.72
CA TYR A 185 -20.71 15.64 -1.02
C TYR A 185 -22.17 15.65 -1.49
N ARG A 186 -22.43 15.00 -2.63
CA ARG A 186 -23.77 14.97 -3.27
C ARG A 186 -24.49 13.63 -3.14
N GLY A 187 -23.85 12.62 -2.54
CA GLY A 187 -24.37 11.26 -2.48
C GLY A 187 -23.39 10.25 -3.07
N TYR A 188 -23.72 8.97 -2.88
CA TYR A 188 -22.93 7.86 -3.37
C TYR A 188 -23.06 7.75 -4.89
N ASN A 189 -21.94 7.52 -5.57
CA ASN A 189 -21.90 7.26 -7.00
C ASN A 189 -21.14 5.96 -7.24
N GLU A 190 -21.84 4.93 -7.71
CA GLU A 190 -21.27 3.59 -7.96
C GLU A 190 -20.25 3.57 -9.09
N ASN A 191 -20.20 4.60 -9.93
CA ASN A 191 -19.25 4.68 -11.05
C ASN A 191 -17.90 5.26 -10.63
N VAL A 192 -17.74 5.72 -9.39
CA VAL A 192 -16.46 6.21 -8.86
C VAL A 192 -15.59 5.02 -8.46
N ASP A 193 -14.36 4.96 -8.98
CA ASP A 193 -13.37 3.95 -8.58
C ASP A 193 -12.82 4.27 -7.16
N PRO A 194 -13.13 3.45 -6.14
CA PRO A 194 -12.69 3.69 -4.76
C PRO A 194 -11.32 3.09 -4.46
N ARG A 195 -10.64 2.46 -5.43
CA ARG A 195 -9.32 1.86 -5.21
C ARG A 195 -8.28 2.92 -4.91
N VAL A 196 -7.37 2.61 -4.00
CA VAL A 196 -6.17 3.43 -3.78
C VAL A 196 -5.32 3.39 -5.05
N SER A 197 -4.90 4.56 -5.53
CA SER A 197 -4.01 4.64 -6.67
C SER A 197 -2.58 4.30 -6.28
N ASN A 198 -1.84 3.67 -7.19
CA ASN A 198 -0.47 3.25 -6.94
C ASN A 198 0.41 4.46 -6.53
N VAL A 199 0.25 5.59 -7.22
CA VAL A 199 0.96 6.84 -6.93
C VAL A 199 0.68 7.37 -5.52
N PHE A 200 -0.54 7.19 -4.99
CA PHE A 200 -0.90 7.66 -3.66
C PHE A 200 -0.08 6.97 -2.55
N THR A 201 0.32 5.70 -2.76
CA THR A 201 1.17 4.95 -1.81
C THR A 201 2.57 5.56 -1.60
N VAL A 202 3.01 6.40 -2.54
CA VAL A 202 4.27 7.13 -2.49
C VAL A 202 4.04 8.59 -2.14
N VAL A 203 3.03 9.25 -2.73
CA VAL A 203 2.73 10.67 -2.48
C VAL A 203 2.30 10.91 -1.04
N PHE A 204 1.50 10.01 -0.46
CA PHE A 204 1.02 10.17 0.93
C PHE A 204 2.14 10.04 1.97
N ARG A 205 3.35 9.64 1.56
CA ARG A 205 4.57 9.66 2.39
C ARG A 205 5.11 11.07 2.62
N MET A 206 4.46 12.10 2.07
CA MET A 206 4.75 13.50 2.38
C MET A 206 4.77 13.79 3.88
N GLY A 207 4.01 13.01 4.68
CA GLY A 207 4.03 13.08 6.14
C GLY A 207 5.41 12.83 6.77
N HIS A 208 6.34 12.15 6.09
CA HIS A 208 7.71 11.97 6.59
C HIS A 208 8.46 13.31 6.75
N THR A 209 8.04 14.36 6.04
CA THR A 209 8.64 15.71 6.17
C THR A 209 8.19 16.44 7.43
N LEU A 210 7.12 15.95 8.08
CA LEU A 210 6.50 16.52 9.28
C LEU A 210 7.02 15.90 10.59
N ILE A 211 7.80 14.83 10.48
CA ILE A 211 8.29 14.07 11.63
C ILE A 211 9.40 14.84 12.36
N GLN A 212 9.25 14.95 13.67
CA GLN A 212 10.25 15.51 14.58
C GLN A 212 11.34 14.46 14.89
N PRO A 213 12.59 14.86 15.18
CA PRO A 213 13.67 13.91 15.50
C PRO A 213 13.54 13.28 16.88
N PHE A 214 12.51 13.61 17.66
CA PHE A 214 12.31 13.13 19.01
C PHE A 214 10.82 12.91 19.28
N ILE A 215 10.54 12.01 20.21
CA ILE A 215 9.18 11.78 20.71
C ILE A 215 9.04 12.57 22.00
N TYR A 216 8.14 13.55 22.01
CA TYR A 216 7.82 14.32 23.20
C TYR A 216 7.02 13.44 24.15
N ARG A 217 7.66 13.00 25.24
CA ARG A 217 7.00 12.34 26.35
C ARG A 217 7.38 13.04 27.64
N LEU A 218 6.48 13.00 28.62
CA LEU A 218 6.78 13.39 29.99
C LEU A 218 7.24 12.18 30.84
N ALA A 219 7.41 10.98 30.25
CA ALA A 219 7.93 9.74 30.86
C ALA A 219 8.28 8.65 29.80
N ASP A 220 9.06 7.61 30.16
CA ASP A 220 9.63 6.62 29.23
C ASP A 220 8.85 5.28 29.18
N GLY A 221 8.04 5.11 28.12
CA GLY A 221 7.53 3.80 27.66
C GLY A 221 6.06 3.50 27.98
N VAL A 222 5.34 2.93 27.00
CA VAL A 222 3.87 2.76 27.04
C VAL A 222 3.41 1.80 28.15
N VAL A 223 4.11 0.67 28.33
CA VAL A 223 3.68 -0.40 29.26
C VAL A 223 4.10 -0.10 30.69
N ARG A 224 5.25 0.57 30.87
CA ARG A 224 5.86 0.73 32.19
C ARG A 224 5.57 2.08 32.83
N GLU A 225 5.27 3.13 32.06
CA GLU A 225 5.30 4.50 32.57
C GLU A 225 4.19 5.39 31.99
N GLY A 226 2.93 5.08 32.33
CA GLY A 226 1.81 6.02 32.15
C GLY A 226 0.94 5.85 30.90
N GLY A 227 1.05 4.73 30.19
CA GLY A 227 0.17 4.41 29.07
C GLY A 227 0.39 5.30 27.84
N ILE A 228 -0.68 5.59 27.11
CA ILE A 228 -0.63 6.44 25.89
C ILE A 228 -0.85 7.93 26.17
N ASP A 229 -1.33 8.28 27.36
CA ASP A 229 -1.70 9.66 27.71
C ASP A 229 -0.55 10.65 27.56
N PRO A 230 0.69 10.38 28.04
CA PRO A 230 1.81 11.28 27.82
C PRO A 230 2.13 11.50 26.35
N LEU A 231 1.95 10.47 25.51
CA LEU A 231 2.16 10.56 24.07
C LEU A 231 1.10 11.44 23.41
N LEU A 232 -0.18 11.25 23.77
CA LEU A 232 -1.27 12.07 23.26
C LEU A 232 -1.10 13.54 23.65
N ARG A 233 -0.75 13.83 24.90
CA ARG A 233 -0.42 15.19 25.35
C ARG A 233 0.77 15.77 24.59
N GLY A 234 1.81 14.96 24.36
CA GLY A 234 2.96 15.33 23.53
C GLY A 234 2.56 15.71 22.10
N LEU A 235 1.70 14.92 21.47
CA LEU A 235 1.20 15.18 20.10
C LEU A 235 0.31 16.43 20.02
N MET A 236 -0.47 16.74 21.06
CA MET A 236 -1.33 17.93 21.08
C MET A 236 -0.58 19.22 21.42
N ALA A 237 0.40 19.15 22.33
CA ALA A 237 1.10 20.32 22.83
C ALA A 237 2.28 20.77 21.95
N ASN A 238 2.81 19.88 21.10
CA ASN A 238 4.00 20.16 20.30
C ASN A 238 3.66 20.35 18.82
N ARG A 239 4.46 21.19 18.15
CA ARG A 239 4.28 21.49 16.73
C ARG A 239 4.91 20.41 15.85
N ALA A 240 4.25 20.09 14.74
CA ALA A 240 4.87 19.30 13.68
C ALA A 240 6.08 20.05 13.09
N LYS A 241 7.02 19.29 12.52
CA LYS A 241 8.14 19.89 11.79
C LYS A 241 7.60 20.56 10.52
N LEU A 242 8.03 21.80 10.28
CA LEU A 242 7.71 22.48 9.02
C LEU A 242 8.57 21.91 7.89
N ASN A 243 7.94 21.59 6.77
CA ASN A 243 8.65 21.20 5.56
C ASN A 243 9.22 22.44 4.85
N ARG A 244 10.54 22.50 4.66
CA ARG A 244 11.23 23.57 3.92
C ARG A 244 12.17 22.96 2.88
N GLN A 245 12.41 23.65 1.76
CA GLN A 245 13.23 23.14 0.66
C GLN A 245 14.65 22.70 1.07
N ASN A 246 15.24 23.39 2.04
CA ASN A 246 16.55 23.07 2.61
C ASN A 246 16.49 22.21 3.89
N GLN A 247 15.29 21.82 4.35
CA GLN A 247 15.07 21.05 5.58
C GLN A 247 13.88 20.09 5.37
N LEU A 248 14.04 19.12 4.46
CA LEU A 248 12.95 18.21 4.10
C LEU A 248 12.69 17.15 5.18
N VAL A 249 13.68 16.32 5.49
CA VAL A 249 13.59 15.16 6.39
C VAL A 249 14.73 15.19 7.40
N VAL A 250 14.47 14.79 8.65
CA VAL A 250 15.46 14.76 9.73
C VAL A 250 16.40 13.56 9.63
N ASP A 251 17.61 13.67 10.17
CA ASP A 251 18.62 12.61 10.11
C ASP A 251 18.23 11.34 10.86
N GLU A 252 17.35 11.43 11.86
CA GLU A 252 16.81 10.22 12.52
C GLU A 252 16.05 9.30 11.56
N LEU A 253 15.50 9.85 10.47
CA LEU A 253 14.86 9.07 9.40
C LEU A 253 15.77 8.83 8.18
N ARG A 254 16.78 9.68 7.98
CA ARG A 254 17.68 9.63 6.82
C ARG A 254 18.93 8.78 7.05
N GLU A 255 19.41 8.71 8.30
CA GLU A 255 20.69 8.07 8.64
C GLU A 255 20.52 6.96 9.69
N ARG A 256 19.47 7.02 10.51
CA ARG A 256 19.33 6.18 11.71
C ARG A 256 18.05 5.36 11.76
N LEU A 257 17.32 5.27 10.63
CA LEU A 257 16.06 4.54 10.61
C LEU A 257 16.30 3.07 10.98
N PHE A 258 15.62 2.62 12.03
CA PHE A 258 15.69 1.25 12.55
C PHE A 258 17.08 0.74 12.96
N VAL A 259 17.99 1.64 13.35
CA VAL A 259 19.34 1.28 13.82
C VAL A 259 19.32 0.28 15.01
N LEU A 260 18.25 0.26 15.80
CA LEU A 260 18.08 -0.70 16.90
C LEU A 260 17.79 -2.14 16.45
N PHE A 261 17.30 -2.33 15.22
CA PHE A 261 16.82 -3.63 14.71
C PHE A 261 17.53 -4.07 13.42
N LYS A 262 18.40 -3.22 12.86
CA LYS A 262 19.15 -3.47 11.64
C LYS A 262 20.63 -3.25 11.90
N ARG A 263 21.48 -4.00 11.18
CA ARG A 263 22.94 -3.87 11.28
C ARG A 263 23.44 -2.48 10.88
N ILE A 264 22.69 -1.78 10.03
CA ILE A 264 22.99 -0.44 9.50
C ILE A 264 21.70 0.37 9.55
N GLY A 265 21.81 1.67 9.86
CA GLY A 265 20.70 2.61 9.77
C GLY A 265 20.23 2.75 8.31
N LEU A 266 18.92 2.76 8.09
CA LEU A 266 18.35 2.92 6.77
C LEU A 266 18.08 4.40 6.46
N ASP A 267 18.01 4.74 5.18
CA ASP A 267 17.55 6.05 4.69
C ASP A 267 16.11 5.95 4.18
N LEU A 268 15.16 6.52 4.92
CA LEU A 268 13.75 6.53 4.56
C LEU A 268 13.47 7.28 3.24
N THR A 269 14.25 8.33 2.95
CA THR A 269 14.11 9.13 1.73
C THR A 269 14.57 8.31 0.53
N ALA A 270 15.71 7.62 0.65
CA ALA A 270 16.20 6.68 -0.37
C ALA A 270 15.20 5.53 -0.59
N ILE A 271 14.65 4.96 0.49
CA ILE A 271 13.61 3.92 0.42
C ILE A 271 12.37 4.43 -0.31
N ASN A 272 11.93 5.67 -0.07
CA ASN A 272 10.78 6.25 -0.77
C ASN A 272 11.03 6.38 -2.27
N MET A 273 12.21 6.86 -2.67
CA MET A 273 12.60 6.97 -4.09
C MET A 273 12.67 5.59 -4.74
N GLN A 274 13.30 4.62 -4.08
CA GLN A 274 13.43 3.26 -4.59
C GLN A 274 12.06 2.57 -4.70
N ARG A 275 11.16 2.79 -3.73
CA ARG A 275 9.78 2.29 -3.78
C ARG A 275 9.02 2.86 -4.98
N GLY A 276 9.23 4.13 -5.33
CA GLY A 276 8.65 4.73 -6.53
C GLY A 276 9.11 4.03 -7.81
N ARG A 277 10.39 3.63 -7.89
CA ARG A 277 10.95 2.86 -9.01
C ARG A 277 10.40 1.44 -9.07
N GLU A 278 10.35 0.75 -7.93
CA GLU A 278 9.76 -0.58 -7.79
C GLU A 278 8.29 -0.61 -8.19
N HIS A 279 7.55 0.45 -7.87
CA HIS A 279 6.14 0.58 -8.25
C HIS A 279 5.94 0.96 -9.73
N GLY A 280 7.03 1.22 -10.47
CA GLY A 280 6.98 1.65 -11.87
C GLY A 280 6.28 3.00 -12.04
N LEU A 281 6.43 3.93 -11.09
CA LEU A 281 5.78 5.24 -11.18
C LEU A 281 6.48 6.13 -12.23
N PRO A 282 5.72 6.84 -13.08
CA PRO A 282 6.28 7.89 -13.94
C PRO A 282 7.00 8.99 -13.15
N GLY A 283 7.93 9.69 -13.80
CA GLY A 283 8.69 10.78 -13.19
C GLY A 283 7.87 12.06 -12.97
N TYR A 284 8.46 13.03 -12.26
CA TYR A 284 7.80 14.28 -11.87
C TYR A 284 7.10 15.00 -13.03
N SER A 285 7.77 15.19 -14.17
CA SER A 285 7.20 15.92 -15.30
C SER A 285 5.95 15.26 -15.89
N ALA A 286 5.84 13.93 -15.82
CA ALA A 286 4.63 13.22 -16.27
C ALA A 286 3.45 13.51 -15.33
N TRP A 287 3.68 13.49 -14.02
CA TRP A 287 2.66 13.83 -13.02
C TRP A 287 2.27 15.31 -13.06
N ARG A 288 3.23 16.20 -13.33
CA ARG A 288 2.93 17.61 -13.58
C ARG A 288 1.95 17.77 -14.73
N ARG A 289 2.22 17.15 -15.89
CA ARG A 289 1.30 17.18 -17.05
C ARG A 289 -0.07 16.57 -16.73
N PHE A 290 -0.11 15.48 -15.96
CA PHE A 290 -1.37 14.84 -15.56
C PHE A 290 -2.25 15.77 -14.71
N CYS A 291 -1.64 16.59 -13.85
CA CYS A 291 -2.37 17.50 -12.98
C CYS A 291 -2.84 18.80 -13.65
N GLY A 292 -2.43 19.06 -14.91
CA GLY A 292 -2.62 20.33 -15.61
C GLY A 292 -1.60 21.40 -15.25
#